data_AF-A0A8T5U2E1-F1
#
_entry.id   AF-A0A8T5U2E1-F1
#
_cell.length_a   1.000
_cell.length_b   1.000
_cell.length_c   1.000
_cell.angle_alpha   90.00
_cell.angle_beta   90.00
_cell.angle_gamma   90.00
#
_symmetry.space_group_name_H-M   'P 1'
#
loop_
_entity.id
_entity.type
_entity.pdbx_description
1 polymer ?
#
loop_
_entity_poly.entity_id
_entity_poly.type
_entity_poly.pdbx_seq_one_letter_code
_entity_poly.pdbx_strand_id
1 'polypeptide(L)'
;MPESSDILNDLNKVFIPCRTILEMEALTSLFLEHYNYDLIKEIPKSQPESQKVIEVFRILDCKPLENIIKYFIDGVVHKLKPIVMYERDHHDRFRMGNVVAYTKTRVCLYLALHRLKLKFMFIKHFMDIFKNNEFKLNIPEGGEDLAPHMFISSFYKNYTHKNKMNLKLMLSSKRISDRVSKLLDLKDIITNDDILNAITFKKYLDDNNRIKFIMREIKASIFVCKVMFAQMDVFDPFSEGKEVMIDAEEFMINQDFIPVLIPAIANAYSGSNKAQLEDLFRAYNFMMKRVLGGINYAIEIASGGQILLDLEDTIYNSGNIFDI
;
A
#
# COMPACT_ATOMS: atom_id res chain seq x y z
N MET A 1 -10.51 -18.54 -11.42
CA MET A 1 -10.61 -17.14 -11.84
C MET A 1 -11.27 -17.08 -13.21
N PRO A 2 -12.58 -16.79 -13.33
CA PRO A 2 -13.12 -16.20 -14.53
C PRO A 2 -13.14 -14.67 -14.28
N GLU A 3 -12.02 -14.00 -14.56
CA GLU A 3 -11.98 -12.54 -14.53
C GLU A 3 -12.77 -12.04 -15.74
N SER A 4 -13.77 -11.18 -15.54
CA SER A 4 -14.48 -10.61 -16.68
C SER A 4 -13.50 -9.80 -17.53
N SER A 5 -13.59 -9.96 -18.86
CA SER A 5 -12.74 -9.25 -19.82
C SER A 5 -12.79 -7.74 -19.65
N ASP A 6 -13.90 -7.23 -19.11
CA ASP A 6 -14.15 -5.80 -18.94
C ASP A 6 -13.33 -5.23 -17.78
N ILE A 7 -13.25 -5.96 -16.65
CA ILE A 7 -12.41 -5.59 -15.49
C ILE A 7 -10.94 -5.55 -15.90
N LEU A 8 -10.46 -6.58 -16.62
CA LEU A 8 -9.08 -6.64 -17.11
C LEU A 8 -8.76 -5.52 -18.09
N ASN A 9 -9.70 -5.14 -18.97
CA ASN A 9 -9.46 -4.11 -19.98
C ASN A 9 -9.37 -2.70 -19.38
N ASP A 10 -10.14 -2.39 -18.33
CA ASP A 10 -10.09 -1.07 -17.69
C ASP A 10 -8.90 -0.93 -16.74
N LEU A 11 -8.58 -2.00 -16.01
CA LEU A 11 -7.40 -2.08 -15.17
C LEU A 11 -6.10 -1.99 -15.98
N ASN A 12 -5.98 -2.72 -17.10
CA ASN A 12 -4.77 -2.68 -17.93
C ASN A 12 -4.48 -1.30 -18.55
N LYS A 13 -5.50 -0.48 -18.85
CA LYS A 13 -5.33 0.90 -19.33
C LYS A 13 -4.70 1.82 -18.28
N VAL A 14 -4.91 1.52 -17.00
CA VAL A 14 -4.37 2.24 -15.84
C VAL A 14 -3.00 1.68 -15.44
N PHE A 15 -2.82 0.36 -15.43
CA PHE A 15 -1.63 -0.27 -14.84
C PHE A 15 -0.39 -0.26 -15.73
N ILE A 16 -0.53 -0.40 -17.05
CA ILE A 16 0.63 -0.39 -17.99
C ILE A 16 1.49 0.89 -17.85
N PRO A 17 0.91 2.11 -17.84
CA PRO A 17 1.72 3.33 -17.69
C PRO A 17 2.23 3.56 -16.26
N CYS A 18 1.70 2.84 -15.27
CA CYS A 18 1.99 3.07 -13.85
C CYS A 18 2.81 1.94 -13.22
N ARG A 19 3.36 1.03 -14.03
CA ARG A 19 4.24 -0.08 -13.58
C ARG A 19 5.37 0.39 -12.65
N THR A 20 5.93 1.56 -12.92
CA THR A 20 7.00 2.17 -12.11
C THR A 20 6.60 2.40 -10.66
N ILE A 21 5.31 2.55 -10.34
CA ILE A 21 4.80 2.57 -8.96
C ILE A 21 5.10 1.24 -8.25
N LEU A 22 4.85 0.11 -8.93
CA LEU A 22 5.10 -1.22 -8.41
C LEU A 22 6.60 -1.49 -8.26
N GLU A 23 7.39 -1.05 -9.23
CA GLU A 23 8.85 -1.18 -9.20
C GLU A 23 9.46 -0.39 -8.05
N MET A 24 9.02 0.86 -7.85
CA MET A 24 9.48 1.69 -6.74
C MET A 24 9.03 1.14 -5.38
N GLU A 25 7.80 0.63 -5.28
CA GLU A 25 7.30 -0.03 -4.07
C GLU A 25 8.11 -1.30 -3.75
N ALA A 26 8.39 -2.14 -4.75
CA ALA A 26 9.23 -3.33 -4.60
C ALA A 26 10.65 -2.97 -4.14
N LEU A 27 11.28 -1.99 -4.81
CA LEU A 27 12.62 -1.51 -4.47
C LEU A 27 12.67 -0.96 -3.05
N THR A 28 11.67 -0.18 -2.64
CA THR A 28 11.57 0.36 -1.28
C THR A 28 11.34 -0.75 -0.26
N SER A 29 10.51 -1.76 -0.57
CA SER A 29 10.31 -2.91 0.31
C SER A 29 11.60 -3.71 0.49
N LEU A 30 12.38 -3.93 -0.58
CA LEU A 30 13.69 -4.58 -0.51
C LEU A 30 14.69 -3.77 0.32
N PHE A 31 14.72 -2.45 0.15
CA PHE A 31 15.55 -1.57 0.98
C PHE A 31 15.19 -1.69 2.47
N LEU A 32 13.90 -1.59 2.79
CA LEU A 32 13.40 -1.65 4.18
C LEU A 32 13.53 -3.03 4.83
N GLU A 33 14.00 -4.03 4.10
CA GLU A 33 14.40 -5.30 4.69
C GLU A 33 15.69 -5.17 5.50
N HIS A 34 16.61 -4.36 5.01
CA HIS A 34 17.94 -4.21 5.57
C HIS A 34 18.11 -2.89 6.34
N TYR A 35 17.16 -1.96 6.18
CA TYR A 35 17.27 -0.59 6.65
C TYR A 35 15.99 -0.10 7.34
N ASN A 36 16.13 0.85 8.27
CA ASN A 36 15.00 1.47 8.96
C ASN A 36 14.32 2.52 8.06
N TYR A 37 12.99 2.60 8.13
CA TYR A 37 12.17 3.63 7.50
C TYR A 37 12.59 5.05 7.84
N ASP A 38 13.15 5.28 9.03
CA ASP A 38 13.70 6.58 9.44
C ASP A 38 14.74 7.15 8.47
N LEU A 39 15.44 6.30 7.70
CA LEU A 39 16.42 6.76 6.70
C LEU A 39 15.78 7.38 5.46
N ILE A 40 14.52 7.05 5.16
CA ILE A 40 13.84 7.50 3.94
C ILE A 40 12.63 8.40 4.21
N LYS A 41 12.11 8.44 5.45
CA LYS A 41 10.89 9.19 5.80
C LYS A 41 11.00 10.71 5.57
N GLU A 42 12.21 11.25 5.58
CA GLU A 42 12.47 12.68 5.39
C GLU A 42 12.64 13.06 3.91
N ILE A 43 12.89 12.09 3.02
CA ILE A 43 13.06 12.36 1.58
C ILE A 43 11.86 13.14 1.01
N PRO A 44 10.58 12.74 1.27
CA PRO A 44 9.42 13.44 0.75
C PRO A 44 9.21 14.85 1.33
N LYS A 45 9.91 15.24 2.40
CA LYS A 45 9.85 16.64 2.89
C LYS A 45 10.64 17.60 2.01
N SER A 46 11.42 17.05 1.07
CA SER A 46 12.06 17.78 -0.02
C SER A 46 11.50 17.27 -1.35
N GLN A 47 11.37 18.11 -2.38
CA GLN A 47 11.16 17.63 -3.75
C GLN A 47 12.45 16.94 -4.20
N PRO A 48 12.55 15.59 -4.19
CA PRO A 48 13.84 14.93 -4.20
C PRO A 48 14.29 14.65 -5.63
N GLU A 49 15.56 14.94 -5.94
CA GLU A 49 16.18 14.56 -7.21
C GLU A 49 16.48 13.05 -7.26
N SER A 50 16.44 12.45 -8.45
CA SER A 50 16.66 11.01 -8.63
C SER A 50 18.02 10.54 -8.11
N GLN A 51 19.08 11.34 -8.30
CA GLN A 51 20.42 11.05 -7.81
C GLN A 51 20.49 10.95 -6.28
N LYS A 52 19.83 11.88 -5.57
CA LYS A 52 19.74 11.85 -4.10
C LYS A 52 19.04 10.60 -3.60
N VAL A 53 17.98 10.17 -4.28
CA VAL A 53 17.25 8.93 -3.91
C VAL A 53 18.12 7.69 -4.15
N ILE A 54 18.85 7.63 -5.27
CA ILE A 54 19.81 6.53 -5.57
C ILE A 54 20.86 6.40 -4.46
N GLU A 55 21.42 7.52 -4.02
CA GLU A 55 22.43 7.57 -2.95
C GLU A 55 21.88 7.07 -1.61
N VAL A 56 20.68 7.52 -1.21
CA VAL A 56 20.05 7.04 0.03
C VAL A 56 19.73 5.55 -0.04
N PHE A 57 19.29 5.06 -1.20
CA PHE A 57 19.01 3.64 -1.42
C PHE A 57 20.28 2.78 -1.54
N ARG A 58 21.46 3.41 -1.60
CA ARG A 58 22.78 2.75 -1.70
C ARG A 58 22.88 1.80 -2.90
N ILE A 59 22.27 2.19 -4.02
CA ILE A 59 22.34 1.42 -5.26
C ILE A 59 23.69 1.73 -5.92
N LEU A 60 24.58 0.74 -5.95
CA LEU A 60 25.91 0.85 -6.51
C LEU A 60 25.98 0.06 -7.82
N ASP A 61 26.28 0.76 -8.91
CA ASP A 61 26.55 0.20 -10.25
C ASP A 61 25.48 -0.78 -10.78
N CYS A 62 24.23 -0.62 -10.34
CA CYS A 62 23.12 -1.47 -10.75
C CYS A 62 22.13 -0.68 -11.61
N LYS A 63 22.45 -0.59 -12.91
CA LYS A 63 21.67 0.19 -13.89
C LYS A 63 20.16 -0.09 -13.86
N PRO A 64 19.67 -1.34 -13.77
CA PRO A 64 18.22 -1.59 -13.74
C PRO A 64 17.53 -0.95 -12.53
N LEU A 65 18.16 -0.98 -11.36
CA LEU A 65 17.59 -0.41 -10.13
C LEU A 65 17.68 1.12 -10.13
N GLU A 66 18.78 1.68 -10.64
CA GLU A 66 18.88 3.14 -10.85
C GLU A 66 17.82 3.65 -11.81
N ASN A 67 17.56 2.90 -12.90
CA ASN A 67 16.56 3.25 -13.89
C ASN A 67 15.15 3.29 -13.29
N ILE A 68 14.81 2.39 -12.37
CA ILE A 68 13.53 2.45 -11.64
C ILE A 68 13.37 3.83 -10.97
N ILE A 69 14.39 4.26 -10.22
CA ILE A 69 14.34 5.55 -9.49
C ILE A 69 14.27 6.72 -10.47
N LYS A 70 15.13 6.74 -11.51
CA LYS A 70 15.16 7.80 -12.52
C LYS A 70 13.80 7.92 -13.23
N TYR A 71 13.23 6.80 -13.69
CA TYR A 71 11.92 6.82 -14.33
C TYR A 71 10.80 7.23 -13.36
N PHE A 72 10.86 6.80 -12.09
CA PHE A 72 9.88 7.19 -11.09
C PHE A 72 9.92 8.70 -10.81
N ILE A 73 11.09 9.23 -10.44
CA ILE A 73 11.25 10.64 -10.06
C ILE A 73 11.10 11.54 -11.29
N ASP A 74 11.95 11.35 -12.30
CA ASP A 74 12.07 12.28 -13.42
C ASP A 74 10.93 12.09 -14.43
N GLY A 75 10.39 10.88 -14.54
CA GLY A 75 9.38 10.49 -15.52
C GLY A 75 7.94 10.50 -15.02
N VAL A 76 7.69 10.24 -13.73
CA VAL A 76 6.35 10.15 -13.15
C VAL A 76 6.11 11.29 -12.16
N VAL A 77 6.95 11.43 -11.13
CA VAL A 77 6.77 12.41 -10.06
C VAL A 77 6.78 13.83 -10.63
N HIS A 78 7.81 14.24 -11.37
CA HIS A 78 7.91 15.59 -11.95
C HIS A 78 6.76 16.00 -12.88
N LYS A 79 5.95 15.05 -13.38
CA LYS A 79 4.76 15.35 -14.19
C LYS A 79 3.53 15.69 -13.35
N LEU A 80 3.55 15.44 -12.05
CA LEU A 80 2.48 15.83 -11.14
C LEU A 80 2.47 17.35 -11.01
N LYS A 81 1.30 17.93 -11.22
CA LYS A 81 1.10 19.37 -11.05
C LYS A 81 0.84 19.67 -9.57
N PRO A 82 1.42 20.76 -9.01
CA PRO A 82 1.07 21.29 -7.70
C PRO A 82 -0.43 21.46 -7.51
N ILE A 83 -0.90 21.23 -6.29
CA ILE A 83 -2.22 21.68 -5.87
C ILE A 83 -2.00 23.03 -5.21
N VAL A 84 -2.62 24.08 -5.75
CA VAL A 84 -2.53 25.41 -5.13
C VAL A 84 -3.32 25.37 -3.82
N MET A 85 -2.62 25.36 -2.68
CA MET A 85 -3.21 25.50 -1.35
C MET A 85 -3.12 26.97 -0.92
N TYR A 86 -4.26 27.62 -0.68
CA TYR A 86 -4.27 29.00 -0.18
C TYR A 86 -4.32 29.00 1.35
N GLU A 87 -3.35 29.64 1.99
CA GLU A 87 -3.57 30.24 3.31
C GLU A 87 -3.22 31.74 3.24
N ARG A 88 -4.24 32.59 3.39
CA ARG A 88 -4.42 33.46 4.56
C ARG A 88 -5.62 34.39 4.36
N ASP A 89 -6.52 34.31 5.33
CA ASP A 89 -7.60 35.24 5.71
C ASP A 89 -8.78 35.51 4.75
N HIS A 90 -9.96 35.20 5.31
CA HIS A 90 -11.32 35.66 5.01
C HIS A 90 -12.25 34.76 4.19
N HIS A 91 -13.29 34.31 4.91
CA HIS A 91 -14.69 34.14 4.53
C HIS A 91 -15.02 34.32 3.05
N ASP A 92 -15.04 33.21 2.32
CA ASP A 92 -16.13 32.79 1.43
C ASP A 92 -15.62 31.64 0.55
N ARG A 93 -16.48 30.65 0.31
CA ARG A 93 -16.16 29.45 -0.48
C ARG A 93 -15.73 29.87 -1.89
N PHE A 94 -14.47 29.65 -2.28
CA PHE A 94 -14.03 29.90 -3.67
C PHE A 94 -13.10 28.85 -4.28
N ARG A 95 -13.64 28.31 -5.38
CA ARG A 95 -13.12 27.66 -6.61
C ARG A 95 -11.67 27.16 -6.67
N MET A 96 -11.58 25.84 -6.63
CA MET A 96 -10.51 24.99 -7.17
C MET A 96 -10.29 25.28 -8.67
N GLY A 97 -9.03 25.36 -9.12
CA GLY A 97 -8.72 25.28 -10.56
C GLY A 97 -9.10 23.88 -11.09
N ASN A 98 -9.43 23.75 -12.38
CA ASN A 98 -9.79 22.47 -13.00
C ASN A 98 -8.59 21.50 -13.01
N VAL A 99 -8.32 20.82 -11.90
CA VAL A 99 -7.50 19.61 -11.87
C VAL A 99 -8.39 18.50 -12.39
N VAL A 100 -8.21 18.09 -13.64
CA VAL A 100 -8.92 16.92 -14.17
C VAL A 100 -8.35 15.70 -13.45
N ALA A 101 -9.14 15.07 -12.58
CA ALA A 101 -8.71 13.94 -11.76
C ALA A 101 -8.06 12.86 -12.64
N TYR A 102 -8.67 12.49 -13.77
CA TYR A 102 -8.19 11.41 -14.64
C TYR A 102 -7.09 11.82 -15.65
N THR A 103 -6.29 12.83 -15.36
CA THR A 103 -5.10 13.13 -16.19
C THR A 103 -4.05 12.03 -16.04
N LYS A 104 -3.39 11.64 -17.14
CA LYS A 104 -2.32 10.61 -17.15
C LYS A 104 -1.28 10.80 -16.04
N THR A 105 -1.04 12.04 -15.64
CA THR A 105 -0.11 12.43 -14.57
C THR A 105 -0.60 12.04 -13.18
N ARG A 106 -1.92 12.10 -12.91
CA ARG A 106 -2.54 11.75 -11.61
C ARG A 106 -2.87 10.27 -11.47
N VAL A 107 -3.06 9.56 -12.58
CA VAL A 107 -3.33 8.10 -12.60
C VAL A 107 -2.29 7.31 -11.79
N CYS A 108 -1.00 7.67 -11.90
CA CYS A 108 0.06 7.03 -11.11
C CYS A 108 -0.12 7.22 -9.60
N LEU A 109 -0.56 8.41 -9.17
CA LEU A 109 -0.79 8.70 -7.75
C LEU A 109 -2.00 7.92 -7.22
N TYR A 110 -3.10 7.89 -7.98
CA TYR A 110 -4.26 7.10 -7.60
C TYR A 110 -3.96 5.61 -7.58
N LEU A 111 -3.09 5.11 -8.45
CA LEU A 111 -2.61 3.74 -8.32
C LEU A 111 -1.88 3.51 -6.99
N ALA A 112 -0.95 4.38 -6.63
CA ALA A 112 -0.21 4.27 -5.37
C ALA A 112 -1.16 4.29 -4.16
N LEU A 113 -2.12 5.23 -4.14
CA LEU A 113 -3.15 5.33 -3.11
C LEU A 113 -4.09 4.12 -3.06
N HIS A 114 -4.52 3.63 -4.23
CA HIS A 114 -5.36 2.43 -4.33
C HIS A 114 -4.65 1.21 -3.73
N ARG A 115 -3.35 1.03 -4.04
CA ARG A 115 -2.55 -0.07 -3.47
C ARG A 115 -2.39 0.04 -1.98
N LEU A 116 -2.08 1.25 -1.47
CA LEU A 116 -2.01 1.50 -0.03
C LEU A 116 -3.34 1.16 0.64
N LYS A 117 -4.47 1.63 0.08
CA LYS A 117 -5.82 1.33 0.59
C LYS A 117 -6.08 -0.17 0.61
N LEU A 118 -5.79 -0.88 -0.47
CA LEU A 118 -6.02 -2.32 -0.56
C LEU A 118 -5.25 -3.12 0.51
N LYS A 119 -4.02 -2.73 0.85
CA LYS A 119 -3.26 -3.38 1.93
C LYS A 119 -4.00 -3.32 3.27
N PHE A 120 -4.58 -2.18 3.62
CA PHE A 120 -5.39 -2.03 4.82
C PHE A 120 -6.75 -2.73 4.70
N MET A 121 -7.38 -2.70 3.52
CA MET A 121 -8.61 -3.44 3.26
C MET A 121 -8.44 -4.96 3.40
N PHE A 122 -7.29 -5.53 3.01
CA PHE A 122 -7.00 -6.96 3.24
C PHE A 122 -6.92 -7.29 4.74
N ILE A 123 -6.28 -6.41 5.52
CA ILE A 123 -6.19 -6.55 6.98
C ILE A 123 -7.59 -6.48 7.60
N LYS A 124 -8.39 -5.50 7.18
CA LYS A 124 -9.79 -5.32 7.59
C LYS A 124 -10.65 -6.51 7.26
N HIS A 125 -10.60 -6.98 6.03
CA HIS A 125 -11.36 -8.12 5.59
C HIS A 125 -11.06 -9.38 6.41
N PHE A 126 -9.79 -9.68 6.70
CA PHE A 126 -9.44 -10.80 7.57
C PHE A 126 -10.04 -10.65 8.99
N MET A 127 -9.93 -9.45 9.57
CA MET A 127 -10.41 -9.18 10.92
C MET A 127 -11.93 -9.20 11.02
N ASP A 128 -12.64 -8.70 10.02
CA ASP A 128 -14.08 -8.73 9.94
C ASP A 128 -14.59 -10.17 9.82
N ILE A 129 -13.98 -10.99 8.96
CA ILE A 129 -14.31 -12.43 8.87
C ILE A 129 -14.08 -13.11 10.22
N PHE A 130 -12.93 -12.87 10.86
CA PHE A 130 -12.62 -13.47 12.15
C PHE A 130 -13.63 -13.08 13.22
N LYS A 131 -14.02 -11.80 13.29
CA LYS A 131 -15.05 -11.31 14.22
C LYS A 131 -16.43 -11.87 13.93
N ASN A 132 -16.84 -11.87 12.65
CA ASN A 132 -18.16 -12.35 12.22
C ASN A 132 -18.33 -13.85 12.42
N ASN A 133 -17.23 -14.61 12.38
CA ASN A 133 -17.19 -16.03 12.74
C ASN A 133 -17.05 -16.25 14.26
N GLU A 134 -17.50 -15.31 15.07
CA GLU A 134 -17.47 -15.38 16.55
C GLU A 134 -16.07 -15.65 17.12
N PHE A 135 -15.03 -15.08 16.50
CA PHE A 135 -13.63 -15.30 16.87
C PHE A 135 -13.16 -16.75 16.74
N LYS A 136 -13.71 -17.49 15.78
CA LYS A 136 -13.27 -18.86 15.46
C LYS A 136 -12.41 -18.85 14.19
N LEU A 137 -11.23 -19.46 14.28
CA LEU A 137 -10.43 -19.84 13.13
C LEU A 137 -10.65 -21.33 12.84
N ASN A 138 -10.63 -21.72 11.57
CA ASN A 138 -10.57 -23.13 11.17
C ASN A 138 -9.17 -23.69 11.50
N ILE A 139 -8.94 -24.03 12.77
CA ILE A 139 -7.71 -24.65 13.26
C ILE A 139 -7.91 -26.18 13.32
N PRO A 140 -6.92 -26.99 12.91
CA PRO A 140 -6.96 -28.45 13.11
C PRO A 140 -7.12 -28.81 14.59
N GLU A 141 -7.86 -29.89 14.89
CA GLU A 141 -8.05 -30.38 16.27
C GLU A 141 -6.70 -30.65 16.97
N GLY A 142 -6.56 -30.23 18.23
CA GLY A 142 -5.34 -30.41 19.04
C GLY A 142 -4.30 -29.28 18.97
N GLY A 143 -4.63 -28.13 18.39
CA GLY A 143 -3.72 -26.99 18.20
C GLY A 143 -3.86 -25.81 19.16
N GLU A 144 -4.53 -25.95 20.32
CA GLU A 144 -4.84 -24.82 21.23
C GLU A 144 -3.58 -24.10 21.75
N ASP A 145 -2.52 -24.83 22.07
CA ASP A 145 -1.22 -24.27 22.51
C ASP A 145 -0.49 -23.48 21.40
N LEU A 146 -0.88 -23.69 20.13
CA LEU A 146 -0.33 -23.01 18.96
C LEU A 146 -1.28 -21.93 18.42
N ALA A 147 -2.38 -21.62 19.13
CA ALA A 147 -3.42 -20.71 18.65
C ALA A 147 -2.90 -19.32 18.24
N PRO A 148 -1.99 -18.63 18.99
CA PRO A 148 -1.46 -17.34 18.56
C PRO A 148 -0.63 -17.45 17.27
N HIS A 149 0.20 -18.49 17.16
CA HIS A 149 0.99 -18.76 15.97
C HIS A 149 0.10 -19.04 14.76
N MET A 150 -0.93 -19.86 14.95
CA MET A 150 -1.88 -20.22 13.90
C MET A 150 -2.68 -18.99 13.43
N PHE A 151 -3.04 -18.09 14.35
CA PHE A 151 -3.66 -16.81 14.01
C PHE A 151 -2.74 -15.96 13.13
N ILE A 152 -1.50 -15.69 13.56
CA ILE A 152 -0.55 -14.85 12.80
C ILE A 152 -0.17 -15.50 11.46
N SER A 153 -0.02 -16.83 11.43
CA SER A 153 0.19 -17.60 10.20
C SER A 153 -0.97 -17.43 9.22
N SER A 154 -2.21 -17.51 9.71
CA SER A 154 -3.42 -17.39 8.88
C SER A 154 -3.61 -15.96 8.39
N PHE A 155 -3.40 -14.98 9.25
CA PHE A 155 -3.39 -13.56 8.92
C PHE A 155 -2.38 -13.25 7.81
N TYR A 156 -1.14 -13.68 7.99
CA TYR A 156 -0.07 -13.52 7.01
C TYR A 156 -0.39 -14.20 5.66
N LYS A 157 -0.89 -15.43 5.69
CA LYS A 157 -1.28 -16.18 4.49
C LYS A 157 -2.41 -15.49 3.74
N ASN A 158 -3.43 -15.00 4.45
CA ASN A 158 -4.53 -14.27 3.83
C ASN A 158 -4.03 -12.98 3.16
N TYR A 159 -3.28 -12.15 3.90
CA TYR A 159 -2.71 -10.91 3.37
C TYR A 159 -1.84 -11.14 2.12
N THR A 160 -0.91 -12.10 2.20
CA THR A 160 -0.01 -12.43 1.07
C THR A 160 -0.76 -13.00 -0.12
N HIS A 161 -1.77 -13.85 0.11
CA HIS A 161 -2.60 -14.39 -0.95
C HIS A 161 -3.38 -13.28 -1.68
N LYS A 162 -4.09 -12.43 -0.94
CA LYS A 162 -4.87 -11.31 -1.51
C LYS A 162 -3.95 -10.32 -2.23
N ASN A 163 -2.83 -9.92 -1.64
CA ASN A 163 -1.86 -9.04 -2.30
C ASN A 163 -1.28 -9.66 -3.58
N LYS A 164 -1.01 -10.97 -3.59
CA LYS A 164 -0.56 -11.68 -4.80
C LYS A 164 -1.63 -11.73 -5.89
N MET A 165 -2.90 -11.92 -5.53
CA MET A 165 -4.01 -11.83 -6.49
C MET A 165 -4.07 -10.43 -7.11
N ASN A 166 -4.00 -9.39 -6.28
CA ASN A 166 -3.97 -8.00 -6.72
C ASN A 166 -2.83 -7.72 -7.72
N LEU A 167 -1.62 -8.18 -7.39
CA LEU A 167 -0.45 -8.01 -8.27
C LEU A 167 -0.59 -8.76 -9.59
N LYS A 168 -1.18 -9.96 -9.58
CA LYS A 168 -1.40 -10.73 -10.81
C LYS A 168 -2.42 -10.09 -11.74
N LEU A 169 -3.43 -9.42 -11.19
CA LEU A 169 -4.38 -8.62 -11.97
C LEU A 169 -3.67 -7.46 -12.69
N MET A 170 -2.65 -6.85 -12.06
CA MET A 170 -1.89 -5.72 -12.61
C MET A 170 -0.79 -6.14 -13.59
N LEU A 171 -0.01 -7.15 -13.21
CA LEU A 171 1.16 -7.62 -13.94
C LEU A 171 0.73 -8.73 -14.90
N SER A 172 -0.09 -8.38 -15.89
CA SER A 172 -0.54 -9.33 -16.91
C SER A 172 0.66 -10.01 -17.57
N SER A 173 0.78 -11.32 -17.37
CA SER A 173 1.76 -12.16 -18.06
C SER A 173 1.27 -12.45 -19.48
N LYS A 174 1.26 -11.45 -20.37
CA LYS A 174 1.17 -11.76 -21.80
C LYS A 174 2.36 -12.67 -22.11
N ARG A 175 2.08 -13.87 -22.63
CA ARG A 175 3.13 -14.80 -23.09
C ARG A 175 3.99 -14.06 -24.11
N ILE A 176 5.20 -13.69 -23.70
CA ILE A 176 6.23 -13.22 -24.62
C ILE A 176 6.53 -14.41 -25.52
N SER A 177 6.46 -14.23 -26.83
CA SER A 177 6.80 -15.31 -27.76
C SER A 177 8.27 -15.69 -27.59
N ASP A 178 8.61 -16.97 -27.79
CA ASP A 178 9.99 -17.46 -27.65
C ASP A 178 11.00 -16.66 -28.49
N ARG A 179 10.53 -16.11 -29.63
CA ARG A 179 11.30 -15.23 -30.50
C ARG A 179 11.66 -13.91 -29.83
N VAL A 180 10.72 -13.27 -29.12
CA VAL A 180 10.97 -12.00 -28.41
C VAL A 180 11.78 -12.27 -27.15
N SER A 181 11.54 -13.37 -26.44
CA SER A 181 12.30 -13.78 -25.26
C SER A 181 13.80 -13.93 -25.57
N LYS A 182 14.15 -14.53 -26.71
CA LYS A 182 15.56 -14.66 -27.17
C LYS A 182 16.22 -13.35 -27.60
N LEU A 183 15.45 -12.30 -27.84
CA LEU A 183 15.93 -10.98 -28.25
C LEU A 183 16.00 -9.98 -27.09
N LEU A 184 15.44 -10.31 -25.93
CA LEU A 184 15.49 -9.49 -24.74
C LEU A 184 16.81 -9.76 -23.99
N ASP A 185 17.64 -8.73 -23.84
CA ASP A 185 18.76 -8.81 -22.90
C ASP A 185 18.21 -8.66 -21.47
N LEU A 186 18.08 -9.80 -20.78
CA LEU A 186 17.54 -9.86 -19.43
C LEU A 186 18.46 -9.20 -18.39
N LYS A 187 19.72 -8.90 -18.72
CA LYS A 187 20.67 -8.31 -17.76
C LYS A 187 20.34 -6.86 -17.39
N ASP A 188 19.65 -6.15 -18.28
CA ASP A 188 19.34 -4.73 -18.10
C ASP A 188 17.86 -4.46 -17.79
N ILE A 189 17.04 -5.51 -17.58
CA ILE A 189 15.57 -5.39 -17.50
C ILE A 189 15.05 -6.07 -16.22
N ILE A 190 14.22 -5.35 -15.47
CA ILE A 190 13.41 -5.94 -14.39
C ILE A 190 12.15 -6.56 -15.01
N THR A 191 11.86 -7.83 -14.73
CA THR A 191 10.69 -8.53 -15.26
C THR A 191 9.48 -8.42 -14.32
N ASN A 192 8.28 -8.76 -14.83
CA ASN A 192 7.09 -8.83 -13.97
C ASN A 192 7.24 -9.88 -12.87
N ASP A 193 7.93 -10.98 -13.16
CA ASP A 193 8.19 -12.04 -12.18
C ASP A 193 9.16 -11.57 -11.10
N ASP A 194 10.15 -10.75 -11.45
CA ASP A 194 11.06 -10.14 -10.47
C ASP A 194 10.30 -9.23 -9.50
N ILE A 195 9.39 -8.39 -10.01
CA ILE A 195 8.53 -7.54 -9.18
C ILE A 195 7.62 -8.39 -8.29
N LEU A 196 6.97 -9.41 -8.87
CA LEU A 196 6.09 -10.32 -8.13
C LEU A 196 6.88 -11.02 -7.02
N ASN A 197 8.08 -11.49 -7.30
CA ASN A 197 8.92 -12.17 -6.32
C ASN A 197 9.42 -11.20 -5.24
N ALA A 198 9.87 -10.00 -5.60
CA ALA A 198 10.29 -8.99 -4.62
C ALA A 198 9.18 -8.64 -3.62
N ILE A 199 7.94 -8.51 -4.11
CA ILE A 199 6.78 -8.13 -3.29
C ILE A 199 6.13 -9.33 -2.57
N THR A 200 6.25 -10.56 -3.08
CA THR A 200 5.50 -11.72 -2.55
C THR A 200 6.34 -12.90 -2.05
N PHE A 201 7.62 -12.98 -2.41
CA PHE A 201 8.45 -14.16 -2.17
C PHE A 201 9.27 -14.04 -0.89
N LYS A 202 8.62 -14.15 0.28
CA LYS A 202 9.28 -14.62 1.51
C LYS A 202 8.34 -15.51 2.31
N LYS A 203 8.80 -16.72 2.67
CA LYS A 203 8.13 -17.57 3.67
C LYS A 203 8.81 -17.31 5.00
N TYR A 204 8.15 -16.60 5.89
CA TYR A 204 8.62 -16.42 7.26
C TYR A 204 8.03 -17.49 8.17
N LEU A 205 8.91 -18.21 8.86
CA LEU A 205 8.52 -19.17 9.88
C LEU A 205 8.16 -18.47 11.19
N ASP A 206 8.87 -17.39 11.52
CA ASP A 206 8.70 -16.57 12.71
C ASP A 206 7.60 -15.51 12.56
N ASP A 207 6.79 -15.33 13.60
CA ASP A 207 5.62 -14.44 13.62
C ASP A 207 5.99 -12.97 13.59
N ASN A 208 7.07 -12.58 14.27
CA ASN A 208 7.56 -11.20 14.22
C ASN A 208 7.99 -10.82 12.81
N ASN A 209 8.66 -11.72 12.09
CA ASN A 209 9.05 -11.49 10.71
C ASN A 209 7.86 -11.42 9.74
N ARG A 210 6.78 -12.18 9.99
CA ARG A 210 5.51 -12.07 9.22
C ARG A 210 4.89 -10.67 9.37
N ILE A 211 4.82 -10.16 10.59
CA ILE A 211 4.29 -8.83 10.90
C ILE A 211 5.20 -7.72 10.34
N LYS A 212 6.52 -7.84 10.53
CA LYS A 212 7.51 -6.91 9.96
C LYS A 212 7.39 -6.82 8.45
N PHE A 213 7.15 -7.92 7.75
CA PHE A 213 6.94 -7.92 6.32
C PHE A 213 5.71 -7.09 5.91
N ILE A 214 4.57 -7.27 6.59
CA ILE A 214 3.35 -6.49 6.30
C ILE A 214 3.62 -5.00 6.53
N MET A 215 4.29 -4.65 7.63
CA MET A 215 4.66 -3.25 7.90
C MET A 215 5.60 -2.66 6.87
N ARG A 216 6.59 -3.44 6.43
CA ARG A 216 7.55 -3.04 5.39
C ARG A 216 6.85 -2.71 4.09
N GLU A 217 5.91 -3.55 3.69
CA GLU A 217 5.06 -3.35 2.52
C GLU A 217 4.22 -2.08 2.63
N ILE A 218 3.58 -1.85 3.77
CA ILE A 218 2.79 -0.63 4.02
C ILE A 218 3.67 0.61 3.94
N LYS A 219 4.82 0.60 4.63
CA LYS A 219 5.80 1.70 4.64
C LYS A 219 6.33 2.02 3.25
N ALA A 220 6.57 1.01 2.42
CA ALA A 220 6.96 1.20 1.03
C ALA A 220 5.88 1.93 0.22
N SER A 221 4.61 1.56 0.35
CA SER A 221 3.51 2.27 -0.33
C SER A 221 3.32 3.69 0.19
N ILE A 222 3.46 3.92 1.50
CA ILE A 222 3.40 5.27 2.09
C ILE A 222 4.51 6.14 1.51
N PHE A 223 5.75 5.64 1.48
CA PHE A 223 6.88 6.36 0.91
C PHE A 223 6.61 6.80 -0.54
N VAL A 224 6.16 5.86 -1.39
CA VAL A 224 5.84 6.14 -2.80
C VAL A 224 4.76 7.22 -2.90
N CYS A 225 3.68 7.13 -2.10
CA CYS A 225 2.64 8.15 -2.07
C CYS A 225 3.19 9.51 -1.65
N LYS A 226 3.96 9.58 -0.56
CA LYS A 226 4.49 10.85 -0.03
C LYS A 226 5.44 11.52 -1.00
N VAL A 227 6.33 10.79 -1.68
CA VAL A 227 7.21 11.39 -2.71
C VAL A 227 6.38 12.04 -3.82
N MET A 228 5.28 11.42 -4.23
CA MET A 228 4.39 11.97 -5.24
C MET A 228 3.63 13.20 -4.73
N PHE A 229 3.13 13.18 -3.49
CA PHE A 229 2.45 14.32 -2.87
C PHE A 229 3.39 15.50 -2.59
N ALA A 230 4.67 15.25 -2.30
CA ALA A 230 5.68 16.30 -2.12
C ALA A 230 5.82 17.18 -3.37
N GLN A 231 5.78 16.57 -4.56
CA GLN A 231 5.77 17.31 -5.83
C GLN A 231 4.49 18.12 -6.05
N MET A 232 3.46 17.81 -5.28
CA MET A 232 2.18 18.52 -5.31
C MET A 232 2.07 19.61 -4.24
N ASP A 233 3.14 19.82 -3.46
CA ASP A 233 3.22 20.69 -2.29
C ASP A 233 2.26 20.30 -1.15
N VAL A 234 1.98 18.99 -1.02
CA VAL A 234 1.17 18.40 0.06
C VAL A 234 2.06 17.51 0.93
N PHE A 235 2.46 17.98 2.11
CA PHE A 235 3.42 17.25 2.96
C PHE A 235 2.77 16.23 3.92
N ASP A 236 1.52 16.49 4.32
CA ASP A 236 0.76 15.67 5.26
C ASP A 236 -0.56 15.17 4.62
N PRO A 237 -0.49 14.38 3.53
CA PRO A 237 -1.65 14.05 2.70
C PRO A 237 -2.72 13.22 3.42
N PHE A 238 -2.36 12.52 4.50
CA PHE A 238 -3.25 11.64 5.25
C PHE A 238 -3.90 12.29 6.48
N SER A 239 -3.53 13.52 6.80
CA SER A 239 -4.01 14.23 7.99
C SER A 239 -5.30 14.99 7.69
N GLU A 240 -6.44 14.48 8.17
CA GLU A 240 -7.72 15.18 8.12
C GLU A 240 -7.69 16.40 9.05
N GLY A 241 -7.75 17.63 8.50
CA GLY A 241 -7.68 18.89 9.27
C GLY A 241 -8.89 19.19 10.19
N LYS A 242 -9.69 18.19 10.59
CA LYS A 242 -10.89 18.36 11.40
C LYS A 242 -10.68 17.85 12.84
N GLU A 243 -10.46 18.80 13.75
CA GLU A 243 -10.71 18.77 15.21
C GLU A 243 -10.21 17.60 16.09
N VAL A 244 -9.36 16.70 15.62
CA VAL A 244 -8.64 15.78 16.52
C VAL A 244 -7.19 15.63 16.06
N MET A 245 -6.25 15.81 16.99
CA MET A 245 -4.79 15.61 16.84
C MET A 245 -4.41 14.14 16.55
N ILE A 246 -5.06 13.49 15.59
CA ILE A 246 -4.81 12.09 15.25
C ILE A 246 -4.31 12.05 13.81
N ASP A 247 -3.00 11.90 13.68
CA ASP A 247 -2.36 11.68 12.39
C ASP A 247 -2.58 10.23 11.95
N ALA A 248 -3.31 10.05 10.85
CA ALA A 248 -3.54 8.73 10.28
C ALA A 248 -2.22 8.07 9.84
N GLU A 249 -1.24 8.86 9.37
CA GLU A 249 0.08 8.35 8.97
C GLU A 249 0.79 7.71 10.15
N GLU A 250 0.73 8.32 11.35
CA GLU A 250 1.32 7.75 12.56
C GLU A 250 0.79 6.35 12.83
N PHE A 251 -0.53 6.11 12.74
CA PHE A 251 -1.06 4.75 12.87
C PHE A 251 -0.59 3.79 11.78
N MET A 252 -0.39 4.27 10.55
CA MET A 252 0.10 3.43 9.45
C MET A 252 1.56 2.99 9.63
N ILE A 253 2.40 3.77 10.35
CA ILE A 253 3.84 3.51 10.50
C ILE A 253 4.28 3.06 11.89
N ASN A 254 3.50 3.37 12.94
CA ASN A 254 3.81 3.11 14.35
C ASN A 254 3.68 1.62 14.70
N GLN A 255 4.40 1.21 15.75
CA GLN A 255 4.37 -0.13 16.35
C GLN A 255 3.04 -0.44 17.03
N ASP A 256 2.32 0.56 17.54
CA ASP A 256 1.14 0.33 18.39
C ASP A 256 -0.04 -0.29 17.64
N PHE A 257 -0.14 -0.10 16.32
CA PHE A 257 -1.22 -0.65 15.52
C PHE A 257 -0.92 -2.09 15.06
N ILE A 258 -0.43 -2.31 13.85
CA ILE A 258 -0.24 -3.68 13.34
C ILE A 258 0.79 -4.47 14.19
N PRO A 259 1.96 -3.91 14.57
CA PRO A 259 2.98 -4.69 15.28
C PRO A 259 2.64 -5.12 16.70
N VAL A 260 1.81 -4.36 17.42
CA VAL A 260 1.44 -4.65 18.81
C VAL A 260 0.01 -5.17 18.92
N LEU A 261 -0.95 -4.51 18.26
CA LEU A 261 -2.37 -4.86 18.41
C LEU A 261 -2.70 -6.22 17.81
N ILE A 262 -2.09 -6.59 16.67
CA ILE A 262 -2.38 -7.87 16.00
C ILE A 262 -1.86 -9.06 16.84
N PRO A 263 -0.61 -9.04 17.36
CA PRO A 263 -0.18 -10.05 18.32
C PRO A 263 -1.00 -10.05 19.62
N ALA A 264 -1.43 -8.89 20.12
CA ALA A 264 -2.30 -8.82 21.30
C ALA A 264 -3.65 -9.51 21.05
N ILE A 265 -4.26 -9.30 19.87
CA ILE A 265 -5.48 -10.01 19.45
C ILE A 265 -5.24 -11.52 19.37
N ALA A 266 -4.12 -11.95 18.78
CA ALA A 266 -3.76 -13.36 18.67
C ALA A 266 -3.60 -14.04 20.05
N ASN A 267 -3.01 -13.33 21.01
CA ASN A 267 -2.83 -13.82 22.38
C ASN A 267 -4.15 -13.85 23.17
N ALA A 268 -4.98 -12.80 23.05
CA ALA A 268 -6.28 -12.74 23.71
C ALA A 268 -7.25 -13.82 23.19
N TYR A 269 -7.15 -14.15 21.90
CA TYR A 269 -7.85 -15.28 21.28
C TYR A 269 -7.48 -16.61 21.95
N SER A 270 -6.18 -16.89 22.16
CA SER A 270 -5.71 -18.12 22.80
C SER A 270 -6.12 -18.23 24.27
N GLY A 271 -6.12 -17.12 25.01
CA GLY A 271 -6.51 -17.09 26.42
C GLY A 271 -8.02 -17.21 26.68
N SER A 272 -8.85 -17.36 25.64
CA SER A 272 -10.32 -17.42 25.71
C SER A 272 -10.96 -16.23 26.47
N ASN A 273 -10.28 -15.10 26.54
CA ASN A 273 -10.79 -13.89 27.19
C ASN A 273 -11.57 -13.02 26.21
N LYS A 274 -12.85 -13.35 26.03
CA LYS A 274 -13.73 -12.67 25.07
C LYS A 274 -13.85 -11.16 25.33
N ALA A 275 -13.90 -10.74 26.59
CA ALA A 275 -14.03 -9.31 26.94
C ALA A 275 -12.79 -8.52 26.49
N GLN A 276 -11.59 -9.04 26.78
CA GLN A 276 -10.34 -8.42 26.32
C GLN A 276 -10.25 -8.40 24.79
N LEU A 277 -10.67 -9.49 24.14
CA LEU A 277 -10.69 -9.56 22.68
C LEU A 277 -11.62 -8.51 22.06
N GLU A 278 -12.80 -8.30 22.63
CA GLU A 278 -13.73 -7.25 22.20
C GLU A 278 -13.14 -5.84 22.36
N ASP A 279 -12.45 -5.57 23.47
CA ASP A 279 -11.78 -4.27 23.69
C ASP A 279 -10.64 -4.03 22.69
N LEU A 280 -9.82 -5.05 22.41
CA LEU A 280 -8.79 -4.97 21.37
C LEU A 280 -9.39 -4.72 19.99
N PHE A 281 -10.54 -5.33 19.69
CA PHE A 281 -11.28 -5.08 18.45
C PHE A 281 -11.87 -3.67 18.36
N ARG A 282 -12.25 -3.04 19.48
CA ARG A 282 -12.67 -1.64 19.49
C ARG A 282 -11.50 -0.71 19.13
N ALA A 283 -10.33 -0.94 19.75
CA ALA A 283 -9.11 -0.20 19.41
C ALA A 283 -8.72 -0.40 17.94
N TYR A 284 -8.79 -1.64 17.45
CA TYR A 284 -8.52 -1.98 16.05
C TYR A 284 -9.44 -1.23 15.09
N ASN A 285 -10.76 -1.25 15.33
CA ASN A 285 -11.73 -0.58 14.47
C ASN A 285 -11.55 0.94 14.48
N PHE A 286 -11.20 1.50 15.64
CA PHE A 286 -10.87 2.92 15.76
C PHE A 286 -9.67 3.30 14.88
N MET A 287 -8.54 2.59 15.02
CA MET A 287 -7.32 2.85 14.23
C MET A 287 -7.56 2.61 12.73
N MET A 288 -8.21 1.49 12.37
CA MET A 288 -8.51 1.17 10.97
C MET A 288 -9.40 2.21 10.30
N LYS A 289 -10.42 2.72 11.00
CA LYS A 289 -11.29 3.79 10.50
C LYS A 289 -10.49 5.07 10.22
N ARG A 290 -9.55 5.44 11.09
CA ARG A 290 -8.71 6.63 10.90
C ARG A 290 -7.74 6.46 9.74
N VAL A 291 -7.14 5.29 9.60
CA VAL A 291 -6.26 4.96 8.48
C VAL A 291 -6.99 5.04 7.14
N LEU A 292 -8.15 4.39 7.01
CA LEU A 292 -8.93 4.42 5.77
C LEU A 292 -9.49 5.81 5.48
N GLY A 293 -9.91 6.55 6.50
CA GLY A 293 -10.31 7.97 6.38
C GLY A 293 -9.19 8.85 5.85
N GLY A 294 -7.99 8.76 6.44
CA GLY A 294 -6.82 9.52 5.98
C GLY A 294 -6.42 9.20 4.54
N ILE A 295 -6.53 7.93 4.10
CA ILE A 295 -6.29 7.56 2.70
C ILE A 295 -7.38 8.16 1.78
N ASN A 296 -8.65 8.12 2.18
CA ASN A 296 -9.74 8.75 1.43
C ASN A 296 -9.56 10.26 1.32
N TYR A 297 -9.13 10.90 2.39
CA TYR A 297 -8.82 12.33 2.40
C TYR A 297 -7.66 12.68 1.45
N ALA A 298 -6.60 11.85 1.43
CA ALA A 298 -5.52 12.00 0.46
C ALA A 298 -6.01 11.92 -1.00
N ILE A 299 -6.97 11.02 -1.29
CA ILE A 299 -7.60 10.87 -2.60
C ILE A 299 -8.46 12.10 -2.93
N GLU A 300 -9.23 12.59 -1.96
CA GLU A 300 -10.04 13.80 -2.08
C GLU A 300 -9.15 15.01 -2.42
N ILE A 301 -8.06 15.23 -1.69
CA ILE A 301 -7.08 16.30 -1.98
C ILE A 301 -6.51 16.13 -3.39
N ALA A 302 -5.99 14.94 -3.72
CA ALA A 302 -5.35 14.68 -5.01
C ALA A 302 -6.28 14.95 -6.21
N SER A 303 -7.58 14.75 -6.01
CA SER A 303 -8.63 14.96 -7.01
C SER A 303 -9.22 16.36 -7.01
N GLY A 304 -8.87 17.21 -6.06
CA GLY A 304 -9.56 18.48 -5.84
C GLY A 304 -11.05 18.27 -5.55
N GLY A 305 -11.38 17.32 -4.69
CA GLY A 305 -12.76 17.00 -4.28
C GLY A 305 -13.63 16.31 -5.34
N GLN A 306 -13.06 15.91 -6.48
CA GLN A 306 -13.81 15.22 -7.55
C GLN A 306 -14.06 13.74 -7.27
N ILE A 307 -13.20 13.12 -6.47
CA ILE A 307 -13.34 11.72 -6.05
C ILE A 307 -13.63 11.72 -4.55
N LEU A 308 -14.84 11.33 -4.19
CA LEU A 308 -15.30 11.12 -2.82
C LEU A 308 -15.61 9.63 -2.69
N LEU A 309 -14.99 9.00 -1.71
CA LEU A 309 -15.11 7.56 -1.46
C LEU A 309 -15.68 7.35 -0.06
N ASP A 310 -16.60 6.40 0.07
CA ASP A 310 -16.90 5.85 1.38
C ASP A 310 -15.69 5.08 1.93
N LEU A 311 -15.72 4.79 3.22
CA LEU A 311 -14.58 4.24 3.95
C LEU A 311 -13.99 2.99 3.27
N GLU A 312 -14.87 2.12 2.75
CA GLU A 312 -14.51 0.83 2.16
C GLU A 312 -14.43 0.86 0.63
N ASP A 313 -14.83 1.95 -0.03
CA ASP A 313 -14.85 2.04 -1.49
C ASP A 313 -13.46 2.00 -2.11
N THR A 314 -13.27 1.27 -3.20
CA THR A 314 -12.00 1.25 -3.91
C THR A 314 -11.97 2.28 -5.05
N ILE A 315 -10.80 2.86 -5.32
CA ILE A 315 -10.62 3.78 -6.48
C ILE A 315 -10.85 3.06 -7.81
N TYR A 316 -10.30 1.85 -7.92
CA TYR A 316 -10.43 0.99 -9.10
C TYR A 316 -11.16 -0.29 -8.70
N ASN A 317 -11.83 -0.91 -9.67
CA ASN A 317 -12.47 -2.20 -9.45
C ASN A 317 -11.40 -3.26 -9.11
N SER A 318 -11.50 -3.87 -7.94
CA SER A 318 -10.56 -4.91 -7.49
C SER A 318 -11.02 -6.33 -7.84
N GLY A 319 -12.07 -6.47 -8.66
CA GLY A 319 -12.73 -7.72 -8.98
C GLY A 319 -13.16 -8.47 -7.72
N ASN A 320 -13.12 -9.79 -7.80
CA ASN A 320 -13.58 -10.69 -6.73
C ASN A 320 -12.51 -10.91 -5.64
N ILE A 321 -11.59 -9.96 -5.43
CA ILE A 321 -10.52 -10.11 -4.45
C ILE A 321 -11.07 -10.28 -3.04
N PHE A 322 -12.26 -9.75 -2.74
CA PHE A 322 -12.91 -9.86 -1.43
C PHE A 322 -14.02 -10.95 -1.38
N ASP A 323 -14.38 -11.57 -2.51
CA ASP A 323 -15.51 -12.52 -2.59
C ASP A 323 -15.13 -13.99 -2.29
N ILE A 324 -13.94 -14.22 -1.71
CA ILE A 324 -13.38 -15.57 -1.45
C ILE A 324 -12.90 -15.69 -0.02
#